data_AF-A0A954P9F8-F1
#
_entry.id   AF-A0A954P9F8-F1
#
_cell.length_a   1.000
_cell.length_b   1.000
_cell.length_c   1.000
_cell.angle_alpha   90.00
_cell.angle_beta   90.00
_cell.angle_gamma   90.00
#
_symmetry.space_group_name_H-M   'P 1'
#
loop_
_entity.id
_entity.type
_entity.pdbx_description
1 polymer ?
#
loop_
_entity_poly.entity_id
_entity_poly.type
_entity_poly.pdbx_seq_one_letter_code
_entity_poly.pdbx_strand_id
1 'polypeptide(L)' 'MNEMTTMTKDPVCGMSVDKATAIYTERDGETFYFCGENCRKKFRSTPADAKPNKLSGGNCCG' A
#
# COMPACT_ATOMS: atom_id res chain seq x y z
N MET A 1 6.82 -21.81 -15.45
CA MET A 1 5.48 -21.23 -15.65
C MET A 1 5.10 -20.47 -14.38
N ASN A 2 4.30 -19.40 -14.52
CA ASN A 2 3.62 -18.61 -13.49
C ASN A 2 4.31 -17.34 -12.97
N GLU A 3 4.35 -16.30 -13.81
CA GLU A 3 4.25 -14.92 -13.31
C GLU A 3 3.22 -14.16 -14.15
N MET A 4 1.94 -14.36 -13.80
CA MET A 4 0.90 -13.36 -14.08
C MET A 4 0.96 -12.31 -12.95
N THR A 5 2.10 -11.64 -12.82
CA THR A 5 2.36 -10.57 -11.85
C THR A 5 1.59 -9.32 -12.27
N THR A 6 0.30 -9.30 -11.93
CA THR A 6 -0.54 -8.11 -12.12
C THR A 6 -0.17 -7.09 -11.05
N MET A 7 0.88 -6.30 -11.34
CA MET A 7 1.27 -5.18 -10.50
C MET A 7 0.15 -4.14 -10.50
N THR A 8 -0.36 -3.81 -9.32
CA THR A 8 -1.35 -2.76 -9.10
C THR A 8 -0.73 -1.64 -8.30
N LYS A 9 -1.24 -0.43 -8.47
CA LYS A 9 -0.73 0.74 -7.78
C LYS A 9 -1.54 0.96 -6.52
N ASP A 10 -0.88 0.93 -5.37
CA ASP A 10 -1.51 1.20 -4.08
C ASP A 10 -1.92 2.68 -4.02
N PRO A 11 -3.20 3.00 -3.74
CA PRO A 11 -3.69 4.38 -3.73
C PRO A 11 -3.20 5.19 -2.51
N VAL A 12 -2.71 4.53 -1.46
CA VAL A 12 -2.22 5.16 -0.22
C VAL A 12 -0.78 5.63 -0.37
N CYS A 13 0.10 4.77 -0.90
CA CYS A 13 1.54 5.06 -1.00
C CYS A 13 2.02 5.31 -2.43
N GLY A 14 1.23 4.97 -3.44
CA GLY A 14 1.61 5.10 -4.85
C GLY A 14 2.67 4.09 -5.30
N MET A 15 2.97 3.07 -4.49
CA MET A 15 3.93 2.02 -4.80
C MET A 15 3.27 0.95 -5.70
N SER A 16 4.05 0.36 -6.61
CA SER A 16 3.63 -0.82 -7.36
C SER A 16 3.69 -2.05 -6.44
N VAL A 17 2.58 -2.76 -6.33
CA VAL A 17 2.39 -3.90 -5.44
C VAL A 17 1.85 -5.06 -6.23
N ASP A 18 2.25 -6.27 -5.89
CA ASP A 18 1.79 -7.43 -6.63
C ASP A 18 0.40 -7.86 -6.15
N LYS A 19 -0.62 -7.90 -7.03
CA LYS A 19 -1.97 -8.33 -6.62
C LYS A 19 -2.01 -9.72 -6.01
N ALA A 20 -1.07 -10.60 -6.35
CA ALA A 20 -1.05 -11.96 -5.80
C ALA A 20 -0.65 -11.99 -4.32
N THR A 21 0.13 -11.01 -3.86
CA THR A 21 0.58 -10.90 -2.45
C THR A 21 -0.02 -9.69 -1.71
N ALA A 22 -0.69 -8.81 -2.44
CA ALA A 22 -1.35 -7.63 -1.90
C ALA A 22 -2.57 -7.98 -1.05
N ILE A 23 -2.82 -7.15 -0.05
CA ILE A 23 -4.00 -7.25 0.80
C ILE A 23 -5.10 -6.39 0.19
N TYR A 24 -6.31 -6.91 0.07
CA TYR A 24 -7.45 -6.12 -0.39
C TYR A 24 -8.43 -5.81 0.74
N THR A 25 -9.25 -4.78 0.55
CA THR A 25 -10.38 -4.50 1.42
C THR A 25 -11.55 -4.00 0.59
N GLU A 26 -12.76 -4.42 0.95
CA GLU A 26 -13.99 -3.86 0.39
C GLU A 26 -14.42 -2.63 1.21
N ARG A 27 -14.64 -1.51 0.54
CA ARG A 27 -15.26 -0.28 1.06
C ARG A 27 -16.30 0.18 0.04
N ASP A 28 -17.52 0.44 0.48
CA ASP A 28 -18.60 0.98 -0.37
C ASP A 28 -18.93 0.10 -1.60
N GLY A 29 -18.72 -1.23 -1.49
CA GLY A 29 -18.89 -2.17 -2.60
C GLY A 29 -17.73 -2.18 -3.60
N GLU A 30 -16.65 -1.44 -3.34
CA GLU A 30 -15.47 -1.36 -4.18
C GLU A 30 -14.27 -2.04 -3.51
N THR A 31 -13.54 -2.86 -4.26
CA THR A 31 -12.39 -3.65 -3.77
C THR A 31 -11.09 -2.90 -4.03
N PHE A 32 -10.44 -2.45 -2.97
CA PHE A 32 -9.15 -1.76 -3.03
C PHE A 32 -8.01 -2.68 -2.65
N TYR A 33 -6.89 -2.60 -3.38
CA TYR A 33 -5.68 -3.41 -3.16
C TYR A 33 -4.56 -2.57 -2.54
N PHE A 34 -3.85 -3.17 -1.58
CA PHE A 34 -2.82 -2.51 -0.78
C PHE A 34 -1.55 -3.35 -0.67
N CYS A 35 -0.40 -2.67 -0.58
CA CYS A 35 0.91 -3.31 -0.37
C CYS A 35 0.98 -4.10 0.94
N GLY A 36 0.16 -3.77 1.93
CA GLY A 36 0.16 -4.43 3.23
C GLY A 36 -0.84 -3.87 4.22
N GLU A 37 -0.85 -4.45 5.42
CA GLU A 37 -1.82 -4.11 6.47
C GLU A 37 -1.71 -2.66 6.93
N ASN A 38 -0.49 -2.10 6.90
CA ASN A 38 -0.25 -0.70 7.22
C ASN A 38 -0.95 0.25 6.23
N CYS A 39 -0.91 -0.05 4.93
CA CYS A 39 -1.63 0.72 3.91
C CYS A 39 -3.15 0.58 4.09
N ARG A 40 -3.66 -0.64 4.34
CA ARG A 40 -5.09 -0.87 4.63
C ARG A 40 -5.56 -0.10 5.87
N LYS A 41 -4.80 -0.11 6.97
CA LYS A 41 -5.13 0.65 8.19
C LYS A 41 -5.13 2.15 7.94
N LYS A 42 -4.11 2.65 7.21
CA LYS A 42 -4.09 4.05 6.76
C LYS A 42 -5.28 4.40 5.88
N PHE A 43 -5.64 3.56 4.92
CA PHE A 43 -6.82 3.78 4.09
C PHE A 43 -8.12 3.85 4.90
N ARG A 44 -8.21 3.11 6.01
CA ARG A 44 -9.36 3.18 6.94
C ARG A 44 -9.33 4.39 7.86
N SER A 45 -8.15 4.94 8.18
CA SER A 45 -7.97 6.05 9.13
C SER A 45 -7.64 7.40 8.48
N THR A 46 -7.32 7.42 7.19
CA THR A 46 -6.80 8.60 6.50
C THR A 46 -7.39 8.66 5.10
N PRO A 47 -7.96 9.82 4.68
CA PRO A 47 -8.38 10.02 3.30
C PRO A 47 -7.19 9.84 2.34
N ALA A 48 -7.48 9.41 1.12
CA ALA A 48 -6.58 8.78 0.14
C ALA A 48 -5.27 9.52 -0.27
N ASP A 49 -4.89 10.60 0.40
CA ASP A 49 -3.82 11.52 -0.01
C ASP A 49 -2.58 11.53 0.90
N ALA A 50 -2.58 10.77 2.00
CA ALA A 50 -1.49 10.82 2.97
C ALA A 50 -0.30 9.95 2.58
N LYS A 51 0.57 10.52 1.73
CA LYS A 51 1.91 10.04 1.44
C LYS A 51 2.68 9.92 2.77
N PRO A 52 2.96 8.73 3.31
CA PRO A 52 3.87 8.64 4.43
C PRO A 52 5.26 8.90 3.87
N ASN A 53 5.69 10.15 4.03
CA ASN A 53 7.03 10.59 3.72
C ASN A 53 8.04 9.56 4.23
N LYS A 54 9.00 9.27 3.36
CA LYS A 54 10.12 8.35 3.53
C LYS A 54 10.62 8.28 4.98
N LEU A 55 10.87 7.07 5.46
CA LEU A 55 11.94 6.89 6.44
C LEU A 55 13.24 7.36 5.79
N SER A 56 13.60 8.61 6.03
CA SER A 56 14.96 9.11 5.98
C SER A 56 15.30 9.56 7.39
N GLY A 57 15.75 8.60 8.18
CA GLY A 57 16.21 8.79 9.56
C GLY A 57 17.38 7.87 9.87
N GLY A 58 18.24 7.61 8.89
CA GLY A 58 19.56 7.04 9.14
C GLY A 58 20.53 8.17 9.49
N ASN A 59 20.60 8.54 10.77
CA ASN A 59 21.81 9.09 11.39
C ASN A 59 21.68 9.09 12.93
N CYS A 60 21.95 7.92 13.52
CA CYS A 60 22.42 7.75 14.89
C CYS A 60 23.56 6.71 14.73
N CYS A 61 24.83 6.96 15.04
CA CYS A 61 25.51 7.57 16.18
C CYS A 61 26.86 8.14 15.66
N GLY A 62 27.46 9.20 16.20
CA GLY A 62 27.96 9.32 17.58
C GLY A 62 29.48 9.25 17.53
#